data_AF-A0A3A6NXW4-F1
#
_entry.id   AF-A0A3A6NXW4-F1
#
_cell.length_a   1.000
_cell.length_b   1.000
_cell.length_c   1.000
_cell.angle_alpha   90.00
_cell.angle_beta   90.00
_cell.angle_gamma   90.00
#
_symmetry.space_group_name_H-M   'P 1'
#
loop_
_entity.id
_entity.type
_entity.pdbx_description
1 polymer ?
#
loop_
_entity_poly.entity_id
_entity_poly.type
_entity_poly.pdbx_seq_one_letter_code
_entity_poly.pdbx_strand_id
1 'polypeptide(L)'
;MPRPAITKTICFLVFLLQLTGTAGQAAESTGGCHCFKQRSFNPAEPFAADEYLLATSFNSLLAKAFGVSKQQIVMLKMRGGVGSDDLLIGLQAAQRTGSELQVLLDSRKSGHSWPEILAAPAMAAKINGDELLEKIGSGLAEAEAGRLAADGLLARFFSAPPAEVASLRKAGLQEKEMTLLLLLAHVSGKSPAELAAGKKQAGKSWSETAFALGITPTAAGKLILQYPDKTLPK
;
A
#
# COMPACT_ATOMS: atom_id res chain seq x y z
N MET A 1 57.77 30.72 31.03
CA MET A 1 56.82 31.28 30.04
C MET A 1 56.29 30.13 29.18
N PRO A 2 55.04 29.67 29.36
CA PRO A 2 54.48 28.55 28.59
C PRO A 2 53.72 29.03 27.35
N ARG A 3 53.84 28.29 26.24
CA ARG A 3 53.14 28.50 24.96
C ARG A 3 51.80 27.73 24.93
N PRO A 4 50.73 28.25 24.31
CA PRO A 4 49.42 27.59 24.30
C PRO A 4 49.29 26.57 23.16
N ALA A 5 48.67 25.42 23.47
CA ALA A 5 48.32 24.36 22.53
C ALA A 5 46.88 24.55 22.01
N ILE A 6 46.72 25.11 20.81
CA ILE A 6 45.39 25.38 20.19
C ILE A 6 45.31 24.81 18.76
N THR A 7 46.00 23.71 18.47
CA THR A 7 46.09 23.21 17.07
C THR A 7 45.40 21.86 16.82
N LYS A 8 44.82 21.21 17.85
CA LYS A 8 44.22 19.85 17.68
C LYS A 8 42.68 19.83 17.57
N THR A 9 41.98 20.91 17.90
CA THR A 9 40.51 20.92 17.93
C THR A 9 39.86 21.25 16.59
N ILE A 10 40.60 21.87 15.66
CA ILE A 10 40.03 22.35 14.39
C ILE A 10 39.91 21.22 13.33
N CYS A 11 40.74 20.18 13.39
CA CYS A 11 40.65 19.07 12.43
C CYS A 11 39.45 18.13 12.68
N PHE A 12 38.89 18.09 13.89
CA PHE A 12 37.76 17.19 14.19
C PHE A 12 36.42 17.74 13.68
N LEU A 13 36.28 19.08 13.56
CA LEU A 13 35.05 19.70 13.07
C LEU A 13 34.90 19.66 11.54
N VAL A 14 36.01 19.60 10.79
CA VAL A 14 35.97 19.48 9.31
C VAL A 14 35.57 18.07 8.87
N PHE A 15 35.90 17.05 9.66
CA PHE A 15 35.51 15.66 9.34
C PHE A 15 34.02 15.37 9.62
N LEU A 16 33.40 16.05 10.59
CA LEU A 16 31.97 15.89 10.88
C LEU A 16 31.06 16.51 9.82
N LEU A 17 31.56 17.45 9.02
CA LEU A 17 30.74 18.17 8.02
C LEU A 17 30.63 17.45 6.66
N GLN A 18 31.36 16.35 6.44
CA GLN A 18 31.30 15.59 5.19
C GLN A 18 30.34 14.39 5.22
N LEU A 19 29.63 14.18 6.33
CA LEU A 19 28.64 13.11 6.48
C LEU A 19 27.20 13.54 6.11
N THR A 20 26.99 14.76 5.59
CA THR A 20 25.72 15.13 4.95
C THR A 20 25.68 14.54 3.54
N GLY A 21 25.67 13.21 3.47
CA GLY A 21 25.44 12.46 2.25
C GLY A 21 24.09 12.87 1.68
N THR A 22 24.13 13.40 0.47
CA THR A 22 22.99 13.67 -0.38
C THR A 22 22.09 12.45 -0.43
N ALA A 23 20.97 12.48 0.30
CA ALA A 23 19.87 11.58 0.07
C ALA A 23 19.30 11.91 -1.32
N GLY A 24 19.90 11.30 -2.35
CA GLY A 24 19.42 11.35 -3.71
C GLY A 24 18.01 10.79 -3.72
N GLN A 25 17.02 11.66 -3.78
CA GLN A 25 15.68 11.28 -4.20
C GLN A 25 15.79 10.92 -5.68
N ALA A 26 16.15 9.66 -5.95
CA ALA A 26 15.94 9.07 -7.24
C ALA A 26 14.41 9.00 -7.43
N ALA A 27 13.87 10.03 -8.09
CA ALA A 27 12.52 9.99 -8.63
C ALA A 27 12.53 8.96 -9.78
N GLU A 28 12.49 7.68 -9.42
CA GLU A 28 12.49 6.61 -10.40
C GLU A 28 11.20 6.66 -11.21
N SER A 29 11.37 6.88 -12.51
CA SER A 29 10.27 6.93 -13.46
C SER A 29 9.60 5.56 -13.53
N THR A 30 8.36 5.45 -13.04
CA THR A 30 7.48 4.30 -13.30
C THR A 30 6.96 4.28 -14.76
N GLY A 31 7.69 4.89 -15.70
CA GLY A 31 7.28 5.07 -17.10
C GLY A 31 7.17 3.75 -17.88
N GLY A 32 7.91 2.71 -17.47
CA GLY A 32 8.11 1.48 -18.26
C GLY A 32 7.14 0.31 -18.00
N CYS A 33 6.09 0.44 -17.18
CA CYS A 33 5.15 -0.67 -16.98
C CYS A 33 4.24 -0.89 -18.20
N HIS A 34 4.66 -1.74 -19.14
CA HIS A 34 3.89 -2.14 -20.33
C HIS A 34 2.59 -2.89 -20.00
N CYS A 35 2.34 -3.21 -18.73
CA CYS A 35 1.13 -3.90 -18.26
C CYS A 35 -0.16 -3.11 -18.52
N PHE A 36 -0.09 -1.77 -18.60
CA PHE A 36 -1.27 -0.92 -18.81
C PHE A 36 -1.13 -0.10 -20.08
N LYS A 37 -2.00 -0.38 -21.06
CA LYS A 37 -2.07 0.35 -22.33
C LYS A 37 -2.58 1.78 -22.16
N GLN A 38 -3.60 1.96 -21.31
CA GLN A 38 -4.19 3.26 -21.03
C GLN A 38 -3.91 3.68 -19.58
N ARG A 39 -3.36 4.89 -19.42
CA ARG A 39 -2.92 5.43 -18.13
C ARG A 39 -3.55 6.77 -17.77
N SER A 40 -4.44 7.27 -18.62
CA SER A 40 -5.17 8.51 -18.45
C SER A 40 -6.62 8.29 -18.87
N PHE A 41 -7.54 9.00 -18.23
CA PHE A 41 -8.95 8.95 -18.59
C PHE A 41 -9.16 9.43 -20.03
N ASN A 42 -9.91 8.65 -20.80
CA ASN A 42 -10.37 8.98 -22.14
C ASN A 42 -11.91 8.97 -22.11
N PRO A 43 -12.60 10.11 -22.34
CA PRO A 43 -14.06 10.15 -22.35
C PRO A 43 -14.70 9.22 -23.40
N ALA A 44 -14.00 8.92 -24.49
CA ALA A 44 -14.46 7.98 -25.50
C ALA A 44 -14.33 6.51 -25.05
N GLU A 45 -13.49 6.23 -24.05
CA GLU A 45 -13.23 4.90 -23.51
C GLU A 45 -13.13 4.97 -21.97
N PRO A 46 -14.22 5.29 -21.27
CA PRO A 46 -14.16 5.74 -19.87
C PRO A 46 -13.56 4.70 -18.92
N PHE A 47 -13.71 3.41 -19.21
CA PHE A 47 -13.22 2.30 -18.39
C PHE A 47 -11.76 1.91 -18.67
N ALA A 48 -11.15 2.39 -19.76
CA ALA A 48 -9.88 1.85 -20.22
C ALA A 48 -8.71 2.10 -19.25
N ALA A 49 -8.79 3.15 -18.42
CA ALA A 49 -7.78 3.48 -17.42
C ALA A 49 -8.12 3.00 -16.00
N ASP A 50 -9.28 2.33 -15.78
CA ASP A 50 -9.73 1.93 -14.44
C ASP A 50 -8.73 0.98 -13.77
N GLU A 51 -8.27 -0.03 -14.50
CA GLU A 51 -7.34 -1.01 -13.94
C GLU A 51 -6.03 -0.35 -13.48
N TYR A 52 -5.50 0.59 -14.26
CA TYR A 52 -4.29 1.33 -13.91
C TYR A 52 -4.50 2.24 -12.70
N LEU A 53 -5.62 2.96 -12.65
CA LEU A 53 -5.98 3.83 -11.54
C LEU A 53 -6.12 3.03 -10.23
N LEU A 54 -6.85 1.93 -10.28
CA LEU A 54 -7.08 1.03 -9.15
C LEU A 54 -5.77 0.40 -8.67
N ALA A 55 -4.94 -0.12 -9.58
CA ALA A 55 -3.65 -0.71 -9.25
C ALA A 55 -2.67 0.33 -8.67
N THR A 56 -2.60 1.52 -9.26
CA THR A 56 -1.73 2.61 -8.79
C THR A 56 -2.11 3.06 -7.40
N SER A 57 -3.41 3.20 -7.14
CA SER A 57 -3.93 3.61 -5.83
C SER A 57 -3.62 2.54 -4.79
N PHE A 58 -3.98 1.28 -5.05
CA PHE A 58 -3.76 0.20 -4.10
C PHE A 58 -2.28 -0.09 -3.83
N ASN A 59 -1.43 -0.10 -4.85
CA ASN A 59 0.01 -0.29 -4.64
C ASN A 59 0.63 0.88 -3.85
N SER A 60 0.10 2.11 -4.00
CA SER A 60 0.53 3.24 -3.18
C SER A 60 0.09 3.10 -1.72
N LEU A 61 -1.10 2.53 -1.48
CA LEU A 61 -1.58 2.20 -0.12
C LEU A 61 -0.65 1.18 0.54
N LEU A 62 -0.38 0.07 -0.13
CA LEU A 62 0.53 -0.96 0.39
C LEU A 62 1.93 -0.39 0.66
N ALA A 63 2.45 0.43 -0.26
CA ALA A 63 3.77 1.03 -0.10
C ALA A 63 3.85 1.91 1.16
N LYS A 64 2.84 2.78 1.34
CA LYS A 64 2.78 3.66 2.51
C LYS A 64 2.57 2.87 3.81
N ALA A 65 1.63 1.93 3.82
CA ALA A 65 1.22 1.22 5.03
C ALA A 65 2.28 0.27 5.57
N PHE A 66 3.07 -0.33 4.67
CA PHE A 66 4.08 -1.34 5.04
C PHE A 66 5.52 -0.84 4.91
N GLY A 67 5.75 0.41 4.48
CA GLY A 67 7.09 0.96 4.33
C GLY A 67 7.92 0.29 3.23
N VAL A 68 7.25 -0.26 2.21
CA VAL A 68 7.89 -0.91 1.05
C VAL A 68 7.77 -0.02 -0.19
N SER A 69 8.69 -0.13 -1.14
CA SER A 69 8.59 0.67 -2.36
C SER A 69 7.46 0.16 -3.28
N LYS A 70 6.82 1.07 -4.03
CA LYS A 70 5.82 0.69 -5.04
C LYS A 70 6.40 -0.24 -6.10
N GLN A 71 7.66 -0.01 -6.47
CA GLN A 71 8.39 -0.87 -7.40
C GLN A 71 8.51 -2.27 -6.83
N GLN A 72 8.92 -2.43 -5.57
CA GLN A 72 9.03 -3.73 -4.91
C GLN A 72 7.69 -4.49 -4.93
N ILE A 73 6.57 -3.82 -4.62
CA ILE A 73 5.22 -4.42 -4.72
C ILE A 73 4.92 -4.91 -6.14
N VAL A 74 5.20 -4.09 -7.16
CA VAL A 74 4.99 -4.46 -8.57
C VAL A 74 5.90 -5.64 -8.95
N MET A 75 7.16 -5.64 -8.51
CA MET A 75 8.10 -6.72 -8.80
C MET A 75 7.67 -8.05 -8.17
N LEU A 76 7.19 -8.04 -6.92
CA LEU A 76 6.67 -9.22 -6.23
C LEU A 76 5.46 -9.81 -6.98
N LYS A 77 4.55 -8.97 -7.45
CA LYS A 77 3.39 -9.41 -8.24
C LYS A 77 3.76 -9.95 -9.61
N MET A 78 4.65 -9.26 -10.33
CA MET A 78 4.93 -9.57 -11.74
C MET A 78 5.98 -10.67 -11.92
N ARG A 79 7.11 -10.60 -11.20
CA ARG A 79 8.20 -11.59 -11.32
C ARG A 79 8.09 -12.71 -10.30
N GLY A 80 7.62 -12.38 -9.09
CA GLY A 80 7.42 -13.38 -8.04
C GLY A 80 6.20 -14.26 -8.29
N GLY A 81 5.25 -13.80 -9.11
CA GLY A 81 3.96 -14.49 -9.34
C GLY A 81 3.09 -14.54 -8.09
N VAL A 82 3.36 -13.65 -7.12
CA VAL A 82 2.69 -13.67 -5.82
C VAL A 82 1.26 -13.16 -5.97
N GLY A 83 0.30 -13.97 -5.52
CA GLY A 83 -1.11 -13.60 -5.45
C GLY A 83 -1.35 -12.37 -4.58
N SER A 84 -2.48 -11.67 -4.77
CA SER A 84 -2.77 -10.48 -3.95
C SER A 84 -3.00 -10.84 -2.48
N ASP A 85 -3.64 -11.97 -2.21
CA ASP A 85 -3.89 -12.47 -0.86
C ASP A 85 -2.59 -12.87 -0.15
N ASP A 86 -1.75 -13.66 -0.81
CA ASP A 86 -0.41 -14.02 -0.30
C ASP A 86 0.44 -12.78 0.01
N LEU A 87 0.43 -11.77 -0.89
CA LEU A 87 1.20 -10.55 -0.66
C LEU A 87 0.69 -9.78 0.57
N LEU A 88 -0.63 -9.67 0.74
CA LEU A 88 -1.23 -9.00 1.89
C LEU A 88 -0.93 -9.71 3.19
N ILE A 89 -1.10 -11.04 3.23
CA ILE A 89 -0.80 -11.86 4.40
C ILE A 89 0.69 -11.75 4.74
N GLY A 90 1.57 -11.88 3.74
CA GLY A 90 3.02 -11.76 3.91
C GLY A 90 3.45 -10.39 4.43
N LEU A 91 2.90 -9.30 3.88
CA LEU A 91 3.19 -7.94 4.35
C LEU A 91 2.75 -7.72 5.81
N GLN A 92 1.54 -8.20 6.16
CA GLN A 92 1.01 -8.11 7.53
C GLN A 92 1.87 -8.93 8.51
N ALA A 93 2.22 -10.17 8.14
CA ALA A 93 3.07 -11.04 8.94
C ALA A 93 4.49 -10.45 9.12
N ALA A 94 5.10 -9.94 8.05
CA ALA A 94 6.41 -9.28 8.11
C ALA A 94 6.38 -8.06 9.03
N GLN A 95 5.38 -7.19 8.89
CA GLN A 95 5.23 -6.00 9.74
C GLN A 95 5.05 -6.36 11.22
N ARG A 96 4.28 -7.40 11.54
CA ARG A 96 4.06 -7.81 12.94
C ARG A 96 5.21 -8.52 13.59
N THR A 97 5.88 -9.38 12.85
CA THR A 97 6.92 -10.25 13.42
C THR A 97 8.34 -9.69 13.22
N GLY A 98 8.49 -8.63 12.43
CA GLY A 98 9.79 -8.11 12.00
C GLY A 98 10.54 -9.09 11.08
N SER A 99 9.87 -10.11 10.56
CA SER A 99 10.45 -11.07 9.63
C SER A 99 10.62 -10.46 8.24
N GLU A 100 11.60 -10.95 7.49
CA GLU A 100 11.81 -10.50 6.12
C GLU A 100 10.70 -11.03 5.20
N LEU A 101 10.03 -10.11 4.48
CA LEU A 101 8.94 -10.46 3.57
C LEU A 101 9.34 -11.51 2.54
N GLN A 102 10.54 -11.41 1.97
CA GLN A 102 11.02 -12.33 0.94
C GLN A 102 11.14 -13.76 1.48
N VAL A 103 11.63 -13.93 2.71
CA VAL A 103 11.73 -15.23 3.37
C VAL A 103 10.35 -15.88 3.54
N LEU A 104 9.34 -15.10 3.94
CA LEU A 104 7.96 -15.60 4.08
C LEU A 104 7.37 -16.03 2.73
N LEU A 105 7.55 -15.20 1.69
CA LEU A 105 7.03 -15.49 0.35
C LEU A 105 7.77 -16.65 -0.33
N ASP A 106 9.07 -16.80 -0.09
CA ASP A 106 9.84 -17.94 -0.59
C ASP A 106 9.39 -19.24 0.07
N SER A 107 9.13 -19.23 1.39
CA SER A 107 8.55 -20.38 2.09
C SER A 107 7.19 -20.78 1.51
N ARG A 108 6.33 -19.79 1.23
CA ARG A 108 5.04 -20.00 0.55
C ARG A 108 5.22 -20.63 -0.84
N LYS A 109 6.16 -20.11 -1.63
CA LYS A 109 6.48 -20.61 -2.97
C LYS A 109 7.06 -22.03 -2.96
N SER A 110 7.77 -22.40 -1.89
CA SER A 110 8.27 -23.76 -1.66
C SER A 110 7.19 -24.78 -1.28
N GLY A 111 5.92 -24.35 -1.20
CA GLY A 111 4.77 -25.24 -0.99
C GLY A 111 4.23 -25.24 0.44
N HIS A 112 4.82 -24.48 1.35
CA HIS A 112 4.26 -24.31 2.69
C HIS A 112 2.97 -23.48 2.64
N SER A 113 2.01 -23.84 3.47
CA SER A 113 0.78 -23.10 3.70
C SER A 113 1.00 -21.99 4.74
N TRP A 114 0.17 -20.95 4.72
CA TRP A 114 0.23 -19.90 5.75
C TRP A 114 0.09 -20.43 7.19
N PRO A 115 -0.81 -21.39 7.50
CA PRO A 115 -0.85 -22.01 8.81
C PRO A 115 0.50 -22.60 9.23
N GLU A 116 1.19 -23.34 8.36
CA GLU A 116 2.51 -23.93 8.65
C GLU A 116 3.57 -22.86 8.88
N ILE A 117 3.59 -21.81 8.04
CA ILE A 117 4.54 -20.70 8.15
C ILE A 117 4.36 -19.95 9.47
N LEU A 118 3.11 -19.65 9.86
CA LEU A 118 2.80 -18.90 11.07
C LEU A 118 2.91 -19.74 12.35
N ALA A 119 2.71 -21.06 12.27
CA ALA A 119 2.88 -21.98 13.39
C ALA A 119 4.35 -22.28 13.71
N ALA A 120 5.30 -21.91 12.83
CA ALA A 120 6.72 -22.07 13.10
C ALA A 120 7.10 -21.39 14.44
N PRO A 121 7.88 -22.02 15.33
CA PRO A 121 8.12 -21.50 16.69
C PRO A 121 8.62 -20.05 16.73
N ALA A 122 9.48 -19.66 15.77
CA ALA A 122 10.00 -18.30 15.66
C ALA A 122 8.93 -17.26 15.28
N MET A 123 7.87 -17.67 14.59
CA MET A 123 6.74 -16.84 14.19
C MET A 123 5.65 -16.83 15.27
N ALA A 124 5.25 -17.99 15.77
CA ALA A 124 4.19 -18.14 16.76
C ALA A 124 4.44 -17.28 18.02
N ALA A 125 5.68 -17.25 18.52
CA ALA A 125 6.05 -16.43 19.68
C ALA A 125 5.87 -14.91 19.46
N LYS A 126 5.88 -14.46 18.20
CA LYS A 126 5.78 -13.03 17.82
C LYS A 126 4.39 -12.62 17.35
N ILE A 127 3.52 -13.58 17.05
CA ILE A 127 2.16 -13.34 16.56
C ILE A 127 1.18 -13.05 17.69
N ASN A 128 1.52 -13.42 18.94
CA ASN A 128 0.65 -13.31 20.10
C ASN A 128 -0.02 -11.92 20.20
N GLY A 129 -1.36 -11.91 20.14
CA GLY A 129 -2.20 -10.72 20.21
C GLY A 129 -2.60 -10.12 18.85
N ASP A 130 -2.18 -10.69 17.72
CA ASP A 130 -2.71 -10.36 16.40
C ASP A 130 -3.78 -11.37 15.97
N GLU A 131 -5.04 -11.05 16.26
CA GLU A 131 -6.21 -11.93 16.04
C GLU A 131 -6.30 -12.48 14.61
N LEU A 132 -5.90 -11.68 13.60
CA LEU A 132 -5.95 -12.12 12.21
C LEU A 132 -4.88 -13.20 11.96
N LEU A 133 -3.64 -12.95 12.33
CA LEU A 133 -2.55 -13.91 12.12
C LEU A 133 -2.76 -15.19 12.93
N GLU A 134 -3.36 -15.11 14.12
CA GLU A 134 -3.75 -16.28 14.92
C GLU A 134 -4.83 -17.13 14.23
N LYS A 135 -5.85 -16.49 13.62
CA LYS A 135 -6.87 -17.19 12.82
C LYS A 135 -6.26 -17.86 11.59
N ILE A 136 -5.32 -17.19 10.91
CA ILE A 136 -4.60 -17.76 9.78
C ILE A 136 -3.76 -18.96 10.23
N GLY A 137 -3.03 -18.83 11.33
CA GLY A 137 -2.27 -19.93 11.96
C GLY A 137 -3.14 -21.14 12.29
N SER A 138 -4.42 -20.90 12.58
CA SER A 138 -5.43 -21.92 12.91
C SER A 138 -6.16 -22.51 11.69
N GLY A 139 -5.76 -22.16 10.46
CA GLY A 139 -6.32 -22.74 9.23
C GLY A 139 -7.41 -21.92 8.54
N LEU A 140 -7.49 -20.61 8.77
CA LEU A 140 -8.38 -19.74 7.98
C LEU A 140 -8.07 -19.85 6.47
N ALA A 141 -9.11 -19.94 5.65
CA ALA A 141 -8.95 -20.02 4.20
C ALA A 141 -8.23 -18.79 3.63
N GLU A 142 -7.32 -19.00 2.68
CA GLU A 142 -6.42 -17.96 2.17
C GLU A 142 -7.15 -16.74 1.59
N ALA A 143 -8.18 -16.96 0.77
CA ALA A 143 -8.97 -15.86 0.22
C ALA A 143 -9.70 -15.05 1.31
N GLU A 144 -10.15 -15.72 2.39
CA GLU A 144 -10.76 -15.03 3.52
C GLU A 144 -9.71 -14.28 4.36
N ALA A 145 -8.53 -14.87 4.55
CA ALA A 145 -7.40 -14.24 5.21
C ALA A 145 -6.94 -12.97 4.48
N GLY A 146 -6.76 -13.04 3.15
CA GLY A 146 -6.41 -11.89 2.31
C GLY A 146 -7.47 -10.79 2.38
N ARG A 147 -8.75 -11.17 2.33
CA ARG A 147 -9.87 -10.23 2.52
C ARG A 147 -9.84 -9.54 3.88
N LEU A 148 -9.69 -10.29 4.98
CA LEU A 148 -9.65 -9.71 6.33
C LEU A 148 -8.40 -8.83 6.53
N ALA A 149 -7.26 -9.21 5.96
CA ALA A 149 -6.05 -8.39 5.95
C ALA A 149 -6.30 -7.06 5.23
N ALA A 150 -6.93 -7.09 4.05
CA ALA A 150 -7.29 -5.89 3.31
C ALA A 150 -8.30 -5.02 4.07
N ASP A 151 -9.37 -5.61 4.63
CA ASP A 151 -10.41 -4.88 5.37
C ASP A 151 -9.80 -4.17 6.60
N GLY A 152 -8.95 -4.88 7.36
CA GLY A 152 -8.23 -4.31 8.50
C GLY A 152 -7.24 -3.22 8.11
N LEU A 153 -6.52 -3.39 6.99
CA LEU A 153 -5.64 -2.37 6.43
C LEU A 153 -6.42 -1.10 6.06
N LEU A 154 -7.53 -1.24 5.34
CA LEU A 154 -8.35 -0.11 4.88
C LEU A 154 -8.94 0.66 6.06
N ALA A 155 -9.50 -0.05 7.05
CA ALA A 155 -10.06 0.55 8.25
C ALA A 155 -9.01 1.38 9.01
N ARG A 156 -7.83 0.81 9.24
CA ARG A 156 -6.74 1.51 9.95
C ARG A 156 -6.18 2.68 9.15
N PHE A 157 -5.88 2.47 7.87
CA PHE A 157 -5.21 3.47 7.04
C PHE A 157 -6.07 4.71 6.84
N PHE A 158 -7.34 4.54 6.49
CA PHE A 158 -8.26 5.65 6.24
C PHE A 158 -9.03 6.11 7.49
N SER A 159 -8.72 5.55 8.66
CA SER A 159 -9.51 5.74 9.89
C SER A 159 -11.01 5.47 9.67
N ALA A 160 -11.34 4.53 8.78
CA ALA A 160 -12.72 4.19 8.44
C ALA A 160 -13.29 3.21 9.48
N PRO A 161 -14.53 3.40 9.96
CA PRO A 161 -15.16 2.46 10.87
C PRO A 161 -15.24 1.04 10.25
N PRO A 162 -14.96 -0.04 11.01
CA PRO A 162 -15.06 -1.40 10.48
C PRO A 162 -16.42 -1.73 9.85
N ALA A 163 -17.51 -1.17 10.40
CA ALA A 163 -18.85 -1.33 9.86
C ALA A 163 -19.02 -0.69 8.46
N GLU A 164 -18.33 0.44 8.20
CA GLU A 164 -18.34 1.08 6.88
C GLU A 164 -17.62 0.21 5.86
N VAL A 165 -16.42 -0.29 6.18
CA VAL A 165 -15.66 -1.22 5.31
C VAL A 165 -16.48 -2.47 5.01
N ALA A 166 -17.10 -3.07 6.03
CA ALA A 166 -17.97 -4.23 5.86
C ALA A 166 -19.18 -3.94 4.96
N SER A 167 -19.76 -2.73 5.07
CA SER A 167 -20.88 -2.28 4.22
C SER A 167 -20.45 -2.16 2.75
N LEU A 168 -19.29 -1.54 2.49
CA LEU A 168 -18.72 -1.42 1.15
C LEU A 168 -18.42 -2.80 0.54
N ARG A 169 -17.91 -3.74 1.35
CA ARG A 169 -17.68 -5.12 0.92
C ARG A 169 -18.98 -5.83 0.55
N LYS A 170 -20.03 -5.68 1.37
CA LYS A 170 -21.38 -6.21 1.07
C LYS A 170 -21.98 -5.61 -0.20
N ALA A 171 -21.59 -4.39 -0.56
CA ALA A 171 -21.95 -3.77 -1.83
C ALA A 171 -21.18 -4.31 -3.04
N GLY A 172 -20.26 -5.27 -2.83
CA GLY A 172 -19.51 -5.95 -3.88
C GLY A 172 -18.19 -5.29 -4.26
N LEU A 173 -17.76 -4.25 -3.54
CA LEU A 173 -16.51 -3.56 -3.85
C LEU A 173 -15.31 -4.42 -3.42
N GLN A 174 -14.32 -4.49 -4.31
CA GLN A 174 -13.03 -5.11 -4.01
C GLN A 174 -12.06 -4.13 -3.35
N GLU A 175 -10.99 -4.63 -2.74
CA GLU A 175 -10.03 -3.83 -1.97
C GLU A 175 -9.39 -2.70 -2.77
N LYS A 176 -9.10 -2.91 -4.06
CA LYS A 176 -8.59 -1.83 -4.93
C LYS A 176 -9.63 -0.73 -5.13
N GLU A 177 -10.89 -1.11 -5.29
CA GLU A 177 -12.01 -0.17 -5.47
C GLU A 177 -12.30 0.58 -4.18
N MET A 178 -12.34 -0.10 -3.04
CA MET A 178 -12.50 0.53 -1.73
C MET A 178 -11.35 1.49 -1.42
N THR A 179 -10.11 1.14 -1.78
CA THR A 179 -8.97 2.05 -1.61
C THR A 179 -9.19 3.36 -2.36
N LEU A 180 -9.57 3.26 -3.64
CA LEU A 180 -9.85 4.45 -4.44
C LEU A 180 -11.06 5.20 -3.88
N LEU A 181 -12.15 4.52 -3.59
CA LEU A 181 -13.38 5.13 -3.05
C LEU A 181 -13.11 5.91 -1.76
N LEU A 182 -12.41 5.33 -0.80
CA LEU A 182 -12.08 5.97 0.47
C LEU A 182 -11.16 7.18 0.27
N LEU A 183 -10.22 7.10 -0.68
CA LEU A 183 -9.42 8.25 -1.09
C LEU A 183 -10.30 9.37 -1.68
N LEU A 184 -11.19 9.04 -2.62
CA LEU A 184 -12.08 10.02 -3.26
C LEU A 184 -13.04 10.65 -2.24
N ALA A 185 -13.54 9.88 -1.27
CA ALA A 185 -14.35 10.37 -0.16
C ALA A 185 -13.57 11.39 0.68
N HIS A 186 -12.33 11.07 1.05
CA HIS A 186 -11.47 11.97 1.81
C HIS A 186 -11.21 13.30 1.09
N VAL A 187 -10.90 13.25 -0.21
CA VAL A 187 -10.59 14.45 -1.01
C VAL A 187 -11.84 15.29 -1.28
N SER A 188 -12.96 14.67 -1.60
CA SER A 188 -14.21 15.38 -1.94
C SER A 188 -15.03 15.82 -0.73
N GLY A 189 -14.77 15.23 0.46
CA GLY A 189 -15.60 15.42 1.65
C GLY A 189 -16.95 14.69 1.59
N LYS A 190 -17.22 13.90 0.55
CA LYS A 190 -18.43 13.10 0.41
C LYS A 190 -18.33 11.80 1.20
N SER A 191 -19.47 11.20 1.52
CA SER A 191 -19.48 9.88 2.14
C SER A 191 -19.08 8.78 1.13
N PRO A 192 -18.38 7.70 1.56
CA PRO A 192 -18.10 6.56 0.69
C PRO A 192 -19.37 5.93 0.11
N ALA A 193 -20.46 5.89 0.88
CA ALA A 193 -21.75 5.37 0.44
C ALA A 193 -22.36 6.18 -0.72
N GLU A 194 -22.31 7.52 -0.66
CA GLU A 194 -22.79 8.40 -1.74
C GLU A 194 -22.02 8.15 -3.04
N LEU A 195 -20.68 8.08 -2.95
CA LEU A 195 -19.83 7.83 -4.12
C LEU A 195 -20.05 6.43 -4.71
N ALA A 196 -20.22 5.40 -3.87
CA ALA A 196 -20.50 4.04 -4.31
C ALA A 196 -21.88 3.93 -5.00
N ALA A 197 -22.91 4.56 -4.43
CA ALA A 197 -24.24 4.61 -5.03
C ALA A 197 -24.22 5.34 -6.38
N GLY A 198 -23.51 6.47 -6.46
CA GLY A 198 -23.33 7.23 -7.69
C GLY A 198 -22.70 6.41 -8.81
N LYS A 199 -21.67 5.60 -8.51
CA LYS A 199 -21.06 4.68 -9.49
C LYS A 199 -22.08 3.67 -10.03
N LYS A 200 -22.79 2.98 -9.13
CA LYS A 200 -23.74 1.92 -9.49
C LYS A 200 -24.93 2.45 -10.30
N GLN A 201 -25.48 3.59 -9.90
CA GLN A 201 -26.66 4.19 -10.55
C GLN A 201 -26.33 4.83 -11.90
N ALA A 202 -25.19 5.53 -12.00
CA ALA A 202 -24.82 6.27 -13.20
C ALA A 202 -24.01 5.44 -14.21
N GLY A 203 -23.65 4.19 -13.87
CA GLY A 203 -22.82 3.34 -14.73
C GLY A 203 -21.42 3.91 -14.98
N LYS A 204 -20.91 4.76 -14.07
CA LYS A 204 -19.65 5.48 -14.27
C LYS A 204 -18.43 4.59 -14.03
N SER A 205 -17.39 4.84 -14.81
CA SER A 205 -16.07 4.27 -14.55
C SER A 205 -15.43 4.90 -13.30
N TRP A 206 -14.45 4.22 -12.72
CA TRP A 206 -13.65 4.80 -11.63
C TRP A 206 -12.81 5.98 -12.12
N SER A 207 -12.28 5.89 -13.34
CA SER A 207 -11.49 6.92 -13.98
C SER A 207 -12.30 8.19 -14.25
N GLU A 208 -13.55 8.06 -14.70
CA GLU A 208 -14.45 9.21 -14.87
C GLU A 208 -14.77 9.87 -13.53
N THR A 209 -15.05 9.08 -12.49
CA THR A 209 -15.35 9.58 -11.14
C THR A 209 -14.17 10.35 -10.57
N ALA A 210 -12.94 9.82 -10.70
CA ALA A 210 -11.72 10.48 -10.26
C ALA A 210 -11.42 11.73 -11.10
N PHE A 211 -11.60 11.66 -12.43
CA PHE A 211 -11.39 12.79 -13.33
C PHE A 211 -12.33 13.96 -13.03
N ALA A 212 -13.60 13.70 -12.69
CA ALA A 212 -14.55 14.73 -12.27
C ALA A 212 -14.13 15.47 -10.99
N LEU A 213 -13.22 14.87 -10.19
CA LEU A 213 -12.62 15.48 -9.01
C LEU A 213 -11.21 16.06 -9.28
N GLY A 214 -10.77 16.09 -10.54
CA GLY A 214 -9.44 16.55 -10.92
C GLY A 214 -8.31 15.58 -10.55
N ILE A 215 -8.63 14.30 -10.27
CA ILE A 215 -7.67 13.30 -9.81
C ILE A 215 -7.26 12.40 -10.97
N THR A 216 -6.01 12.54 -11.42
CA THR A 216 -5.37 11.60 -12.35
C THR A 216 -4.84 10.36 -11.63
N PRO A 217 -4.54 9.25 -12.32
CA PRO A 217 -3.92 8.08 -11.68
C PRO A 217 -2.62 8.39 -10.93
N THR A 218 -1.78 9.26 -11.50
CA THR A 218 -0.54 9.71 -10.83
C THR A 218 -0.87 10.54 -9.58
N ALA A 219 -1.85 11.42 -9.64
CA ALA A 219 -2.29 12.21 -8.49
C ALA A 219 -2.87 11.31 -7.38
N ALA A 220 -3.69 10.31 -7.72
CA ALA A 220 -4.25 9.35 -6.76
C ALA A 220 -3.14 8.63 -5.98
N GLY A 221 -2.12 8.13 -6.67
CA GLY A 221 -0.98 7.50 -6.03
C GLY A 221 -0.20 8.46 -5.11
N LYS A 222 0.01 9.71 -5.52
CA LYS A 222 0.68 10.74 -4.70
C LYS A 222 -0.14 11.09 -3.45
N LEU A 223 -1.44 11.29 -3.61
CA LEU A 223 -2.35 11.61 -2.50
C LEU A 223 -2.33 10.52 -1.43
N ILE A 224 -2.33 9.24 -1.81
CA ILE A 224 -2.22 8.15 -0.83
C ILE A 224 -0.90 8.20 -0.06
N LEU A 225 0.21 8.49 -0.73
CA LEU A 225 1.52 8.62 -0.07
C LEU A 225 1.57 9.81 0.91
N GLN A 226 0.76 10.84 0.67
CA GLN A 226 0.64 12.07 1.47
C GLN A 226 -0.49 12.03 2.50
N TYR A 227 -1.37 11.02 2.47
CA TYR A 227 -2.48 10.88 3.41
C TYR A 227 -1.99 10.94 4.88
N PRO A 228 -2.70 11.66 5.78
CA PRO A 228 -4.05 12.23 5.64
C PRO A 228 -4.14 13.62 5.02
N ASP A 229 -3.06 14.18 4.47
CA ASP A 229 -3.10 15.53 3.91
C ASP A 229 -4.07 15.62 2.72
N LYS A 230 -4.84 16.72 2.67
CA LYS A 230 -5.90 16.93 1.65
C LYS A 230 -5.40 17.67 0.41
N THR A 231 -4.19 18.20 0.43
CA THR A 231 -3.70 19.06 -0.65
C THR A 231 -3.40 18.24 -1.88
N LEU A 232 -4.10 18.53 -2.97
CA LEU A 232 -3.71 18.04 -4.30
C LEU A 232 -2.26 18.48 -4.57
N PRO A 233 -1.38 17.58 -5.02
CA PRO A 233 -0.03 17.98 -5.42
C PRO A 233 -0.15 19.02 -6.54
N LYS A 234 0.45 20.20 -6.32
CA LYS A 234 0.60 21.24 -7.34
C LYS A 234 1.41 20.73 -8.53
#